data_AF-A0A9J6PG53-F1
#
_entry.id   AF-A0A9J6PG53-F1
#
_cell.length_a   1.000
_cell.length_b   1.000
_cell.length_c   1.000
_cell.angle_alpha   90.00
_cell.angle_beta   90.00
_cell.angle_gamma   90.00
#
_symmetry.space_group_name_H-M   'P 1'
#
loop_
_entity.id
_entity.type
_entity.pdbx_description
1 polymer ?
#
loop_
_entity_poly.entity_id
_entity_poly.type
_entity_poly.pdbx_seq_one_letter_code
_entity_poly.pdbx_strand_id
1 'polypeptide(L)'
;MTEMQRLLQGYRMTTAEILYHMPDHPHLLQSFIWQQLDLAPKFPVLTRFLDFWTHNLDGKLHSVRVGTMEIVRASDFSHAQGEWVVH
;
A
#
# COMPACT_ATOMS: atom_id res chain seq x y z
N MET A 1 -8.67 -5.41 -15.06
CA MET A 1 -7.78 -6.41 -14.43
C MET A 1 -8.21 -6.59 -12.99
N THR A 2 -8.36 -7.83 -12.53
CA THR A 2 -8.74 -8.15 -11.15
C THR A 2 -7.56 -7.99 -10.19
N GLU A 3 -7.85 -7.94 -8.89
CA GLU A 3 -6.82 -7.85 -7.85
C GLU A 3 -5.87 -9.06 -7.89
N MET A 4 -6.42 -10.26 -8.07
CA MET A 4 -5.65 -11.49 -8.25
C MET A 4 -4.67 -11.40 -9.42
N GLN A 5 -5.11 -10.87 -10.57
CA GLN A 5 -4.21 -10.70 -11.73
C GLN A 5 -3.04 -9.77 -11.41
N ARG A 6 -3.25 -8.71 -10.62
CA ARG A 6 -2.17 -7.81 -10.20
C ARG A 6 -1.20 -8.48 -9.25
N LEU A 7 -1.70 -9.25 -8.27
CA LEU A 7 -0.86 -10.03 -7.35
C LEU A 7 0.07 -10.99 -8.13
N LEU A 8 -0.48 -11.69 -9.12
CA LEU A 8 0.30 -12.57 -10.01
C LEU A 8 1.33 -11.83 -10.87
N GLN A 9 1.10 -10.55 -11.16
CA GLN A 9 2.04 -9.68 -11.88
C GLN A 9 3.12 -9.05 -10.98
N GLY A 10 3.19 -9.46 -9.71
CA GLY A 10 4.19 -8.99 -8.75
C GLY A 10 3.79 -7.74 -7.97
N TYR A 11 2.55 -7.26 -8.11
CA TYR A 11 2.02 -6.24 -7.20
C TYR A 11 1.89 -6.80 -5.79
N ARG A 12 2.10 -5.94 -4.80
CA ARG A 12 2.05 -6.27 -3.39
C ARG A 12 1.20 -5.26 -2.65
N MET A 13 0.57 -5.70 -1.57
CA MET A 13 -0.10 -4.76 -0.69
C MET A 13 0.94 -3.85 -0.05
N THR A 14 0.78 -2.57 -0.31
CA THR A 14 1.67 -1.51 0.13
C THR A 14 0.87 -0.56 1.00
N THR A 15 1.35 -0.33 2.21
CA THR A 15 0.79 0.61 3.16
C THR A 15 1.79 1.75 3.34
N ALA A 16 1.32 2.99 3.26
CA ALA A 16 2.12 4.17 3.52
C ALA A 16 1.49 4.98 4.65
N GLU A 17 2.27 5.27 5.69
CA GLU A 17 1.96 6.30 6.66
C GLU A 17 2.48 7.63 6.14
N ILE A 18 1.57 8.57 5.89
CA ILE A 18 1.87 9.90 5.34
C ILE A 18 1.61 10.92 6.44
N LEU A 19 2.67 11.58 6.90
CA LEU A 19 2.59 12.73 7.79
C LEU A 19 2.57 14.01 6.96
N TYR A 20 1.65 14.92 7.29
CA TYR A 20 1.53 16.21 6.64
C TYR A 20 1.15 17.30 7.64
N HIS A 21 1.46 18.55 7.30
CA HIS A 21 1.10 19.72 8.09
C HIS A 21 -0.36 20.11 7.83
N MET A 22 -1.11 20.34 8.90
CA MET A 22 -2.48 20.89 8.80
C MET A 22 -2.44 22.28 8.15
N PRO A 23 -3.25 22.55 7.11
CA PRO A 23 -3.21 23.84 6.39
C PRO A 23 -3.46 25.06 7.27
N ASP A 24 -4.37 24.93 8.23
CA ASP A 24 -4.76 25.97 9.18
C ASP A 24 -3.88 26.00 10.44
N HIS A 25 -3.14 24.92 10.72
CA HIS A 25 -2.25 24.78 11.87
C HIS A 25 -0.91 24.14 11.46
N PRO A 26 0.02 24.90 10.84
CA PRO A 26 1.24 24.35 10.25
C PRO A 26 2.19 23.68 11.25
N HIS A 27 2.04 23.90 12.55
CA HIS A 27 2.83 23.22 13.57
C HIS A 27 2.27 21.85 13.98
N LEU A 28 1.05 21.52 13.55
CA LEU A 28 0.40 20.24 13.82
C LEU A 28 0.65 19.28 12.66
N LEU A 29 1.18 18.10 13.00
CA LEU A 29 1.30 16.98 12.07
C LEU A 29 0.08 16.07 12.20
N GLN A 30 -0.53 15.73 11.07
CA GLN A 30 -1.57 14.73 10.97
C GLN A 30 -1.08 13.52 10.18
N SER A 31 -1.53 12.33 10.58
CA SER A 31 -1.25 11.07 9.88
C SER A 31 -2.42 10.67 8.97
N PHE A 32 -2.08 10.26 7.76
CA PHE A 32 -2.98 9.64 6.79
C PHE A 32 -2.42 8.27 6.40
N ILE A 33 -3.22 7.23 6.59
CA ILE A 33 -2.86 5.86 6.19
C ILE A 33 -3.40 5.61 4.78
N TRP A 34 -2.48 5.41 3.85
CA TRP A 34 -2.76 5.02 2.49
C TRP A 34 -2.46 3.54 2.31
N GLN A 35 -3.32 2.79 1.61
CA GLN A 35 -3.07 1.38 1.32
C GLN A 35 -3.57 1.01 -0.08
N GLN A 36 -2.69 0.41 -0.88
CA GLN A 36 -3.05 -0.08 -2.22
C GLN A 36 -2.05 -1.13 -2.72
N LEU A 37 -2.43 -1.86 -3.76
CA LEU A 37 -1.49 -2.69 -4.53
C LEU A 37 -0.50 -1.81 -5.30
N ASP A 38 0.79 -2.05 -5.10
CA ASP A 38 1.88 -1.34 -5.76
C ASP A 38 3.08 -2.25 -6.09
N LEU A 39 4.04 -1.73 -6.86
CA LEU A 39 5.24 -2.44 -7.33
C LEU A 39 6.48 -1.96 -6.58
N ALA A 40 6.92 -2.72 -5.58
CA ALA A 40 8.19 -2.49 -4.90
C ALA A 40 9.40 -2.78 -5.82
N PRO A 41 10.53 -2.07 -5.68
CA PRO A 41 10.80 -0.94 -4.77
C PRO A 41 10.42 0.43 -5.37
N LYS A 42 9.78 0.47 -6.54
CA LYS A 42 9.55 1.71 -7.31
C LYS A 42 8.31 2.48 -6.87
N PHE A 43 7.32 1.79 -6.31
CA PHE A 43 6.05 2.35 -5.81
C PHE A 43 5.38 3.37 -6.76
N PRO A 44 5.16 3.03 -8.05
CA PRO A 44 4.58 3.97 -9.01
C PRO A 44 3.17 4.44 -8.66
N VAL A 45 2.38 3.64 -7.94
CA VAL A 45 1.01 4.03 -7.54
C VAL A 45 1.07 5.05 -6.40
N LEU A 46 1.86 4.79 -5.36
CA LEU A 46 2.11 5.72 -4.26
C LEU A 46 2.73 7.03 -4.77
N THR A 47 3.73 6.94 -5.66
CA THR A 47 4.39 8.13 -6.22
C THR A 47 3.37 9.05 -6.90
N ARG A 48 2.53 8.49 -7.77
CA ARG A 48 1.46 9.26 -8.43
C ARG A 48 0.46 9.85 -7.42
N PHE A 49 0.17 9.14 -6.33
CA PHE A 49 -0.70 9.66 -5.27
C PHE A 49 -0.06 10.84 -4.53
N LEU A 50 1.23 10.76 -4.19
CA LEU A 50 1.97 11.86 -3.56
C LEU A 50 2.13 13.06 -4.50
N ASP A 51 2.31 12.83 -5.79
CA ASP A 51 2.28 13.88 -6.81
C ASP A 51 0.92 14.57 -6.82
N PHE A 52 -0.17 13.79 -6.89
CA PHE A 52 -1.52 14.35 -6.81
C PHE A 52 -1.71 15.17 -5.52
N TRP A 53 -1.32 14.63 -4.36
CA TRP A 53 -1.41 15.31 -3.08
C TRP A 53 -0.71 16.67 -3.13
N THR A 54 0.54 16.69 -3.60
CA THR A 54 1.37 17.90 -3.65
C THR A 54 0.77 18.99 -4.56
N HIS A 55 0.05 18.61 -5.60
CA HIS A 55 -0.55 19.55 -6.56
C HIS A 55 -1.98 19.99 -6.20
N ASN A 56 -2.72 19.20 -5.41
CA ASN A 56 -4.17 19.38 -5.24
C ASN A 56 -4.62 19.58 -3.79
N LEU A 57 -3.74 19.35 -2.80
CA LEU A 57 -4.07 19.48 -1.39
C LEU A 57 -3.19 20.53 -0.73
N ASP A 58 -3.80 21.37 0.10
CA ASP A 58 -3.09 22.45 0.81
C ASP A 58 -2.15 21.93 1.92
N GLY A 59 -2.37 20.69 2.38
CA GLY A 59 -1.59 20.08 3.45
C GLY A 59 -0.20 19.65 2.98
N LYS A 60 0.84 20.40 3.36
CA LYS A 60 2.23 20.10 2.96
C LYS A 60 2.72 18.78 3.54
N LEU A 61 3.20 17.89 2.66
CA LEU A 61 3.84 16.63 3.07
C LEU A 61 5.07 16.88 3.96
N HIS A 62 5.16 16.14 5.05
CA HIS A 62 6.31 16.14 5.97
C HIS A 62 7.18 14.89 5.76
N SER A 63 6.58 13.70 5.86
CA SER A 63 7.30 12.44 5.71
C SER A 63 6.38 11.29 5.31
N VAL A 64 6.94 10.33 4.56
CA VAL A 64 6.23 9.12 4.16
C VAL A 64 7.02 7.89 4.61
N ARG A 65 6.36 6.98 5.33
CA ARG A 65 6.93 5.68 5.72
C ARG A 65 6.19 4.57 5.00
N VAL A 66 6.93 3.71 4.29
CA VAL A 66 6.34 2.67 3.44
C VAL A 66 6.61 1.29 4.05
N GLY A 67 5.55 0.52 4.22
CA GLY A 67 5.60 -0.90 4.54
C GLY A 67 4.99 -1.71 3.39
N THR A 68 5.60 -2.85 3.06
CA THR A 68 5.06 -3.78 2.06
C THR A 68 4.92 -5.17 2.63
N MET A 69 3.82 -5.85 2.29
CA MET A 69 3.60 -7.26 2.60
C MET A 69 3.36 -8.05 1.31
N GLU A 70 4.05 -9.18 1.14
CA GLU A 70 3.70 -10.17 0.13
C GLU A 70 2.45 -10.92 0.61
N ILE A 71 1.33 -10.79 -0.10
CA ILE A 71 0.10 -11.53 0.22
C ILE A 71 0.16 -12.97 -0.34
N VAL A 72 0.95 -13.20 -1.40
CA VAL A 72 1.12 -14.52 -2.01
C VAL A 72 2.61 -14.75 -2.24
N ARG A 73 3.21 -15.68 -1.50
CA ARG A 73 4.51 -16.26 -1.85
C ARG A 73 4.28 -17.55 -2.63
N ALA A 74 5.11 -17.79 -3.66
CA ALA A 74 5.06 -19.05 -4.41
C ALA A 74 5.25 -20.29 -3.52
N SER A 75 5.82 -20.13 -2.32
CA SER A 75 6.01 -21.18 -1.31
C SER A 75 4.79 -21.44 -0.40
N ASP A 76 3.75 -20.60 -0.41
CA ASP A 76 2.61 -20.74 0.51
C ASP A 76 1.53 -21.71 -0.01
N PHE A 77 1.64 -22.17 -1.26
CA PHE A 77 0.90 -23.33 -1.75
C PHE A 77 1.65 -24.63 -1.38
N SER A 78 1.73 -24.94 -0.09
CA SER A 78 1.97 -26.31 0.33
C SER A 78 0.71 -27.13 0.04
N HIS A 79 0.84 -28.27 -0.63
CA HIS A 79 -0.24 -29.25 -0.74
C HIS A 79 -0.76 -29.55 0.67
N ALA A 80 -1.99 -29.14 0.99
CA ALA A 80 -2.65 -29.61 2.20
C ALA A 80 -2.94 -31.11 2.01
N GLN A 81 -2.12 -31.99 2.59
CA GLN A 81 -2.33 -33.45 2.57
C GLN A 81 -3.51 -33.90 3.47
N GLY A 82 -4.64 -33.21 3.43
CA GLY A 82 -5.79 -33.55 4.26
C GLY A 82 -7.10 -33.41 3.50
N GLU A 83 -7.64 -34.54 3.04
CA GLU A 83 -9.05 -34.65 2.69
C GLU A 83 -9.85 -34.86 3.99
N TRP A 84 -10.82 -33.98 4.27
CA TRP A 84 -11.78 -34.18 5.33
C TRP A 84 -13.11 -34.59 4.70
N VAL A 85 -13.51 -35.84 4.90
CA VAL A 85 -14.86 -36.30 4.59
C VAL A 85 -15.78 -35.79 5.70
N VAL A 86 -16.62 -34.81 5.37
CA VAL A 86 -17.69 -34.36 6.26
C VAL A 86 -18.93 -35.19 5.95
N HIS A 87 -19.47 -35.86 6.97
CA HIS A 87 -20.72 -36.63 6.92
C HIS A 87 -21.95 -35.71 6.98
#